data_AF-A0A2S0RGS5-F1
#
_entry.id   AF-A0A2S0RGS5-F1
#
_cell.length_a   1.000
_cell.length_b   1.000
_cell.length_c   1.000
_cell.angle_alpha   90.00
_cell.angle_beta   90.00
_cell.angle_gamma   90.00
#
_symmetry.space_group_name_H-M   'P 1'
#
loop_
_entity.id
_entity.type
_entity.pdbx_description
1 polymer ?
#
loop_
_entity_poly.entity_id
_entity_poly.type
_entity_poly.pdbx_seq_one_letter_code
_entity_poly.pdbx_strand_id
1 'polypeptide(L)'
;MKKEMKKMKFVLLAATACFALSCDDERDTINNDITGTYNLTSFRTEMPVDYDGNGTRSSDLMDETRCYDDSRLTINRDGTYILEENAVAINGTTSFCDARIVKGTWTRSGNSLTTTSDLEDGYVVDKYAFATDNGMSGNTMTITMAHADIPFRDAAGNPHLTSGTVEVTYTERPDSAY
;
A
#
# COMPACT_ATOMS: atom_id res chain seq x y z
N MET A 1 13.65 -91.30 10.61
CA MET A 1 14.70 -90.37 10.13
C MET A 1 14.40 -88.99 10.69
N LYS A 2 15.29 -88.43 11.51
CA LYS A 2 15.15 -87.10 12.10
C LYS A 2 15.21 -86.03 11.00
N LYS A 3 14.29 -85.06 11.02
CA LYS A 3 14.48 -83.76 10.37
C LYS A 3 14.08 -82.67 11.34
N GLU A 4 15.10 -81.97 11.82
CA GLU A 4 15.05 -80.79 12.67
C GLU A 4 14.72 -79.52 11.87
N MET A 5 14.39 -78.47 12.64
CA MET A 5 14.37 -77.04 12.31
C MET A 5 13.11 -76.51 11.61
N LYS A 6 12.59 -75.31 11.90
CA LYS A 6 13.22 -74.09 12.46
C LYS A 6 12.11 -73.14 12.95
N LYS A 7 12.36 -72.39 14.03
CA LYS A 7 11.42 -71.39 14.58
C LYS A 7 11.09 -70.33 13.53
N MET A 8 9.79 -70.20 13.22
CA MET A 8 9.24 -69.23 12.27
C MET A 8 9.26 -67.82 12.89
N LYS A 9 10.10 -66.92 12.35
CA LYS A 9 10.05 -65.50 12.66
C LYS A 9 9.23 -64.81 11.57
N PHE A 10 8.03 -64.35 11.92
CA PHE A 10 7.26 -63.42 11.11
C PHE A 10 7.97 -62.07 11.13
N VAL A 11 8.55 -61.68 10.00
CA VAL A 11 9.03 -60.31 9.76
C VAL A 11 7.99 -59.64 8.87
N LEU A 12 7.22 -58.74 9.48
CA LEU A 12 6.25 -57.89 8.82
C LEU A 12 7.01 -56.80 8.06
N LEU A 13 6.97 -56.84 6.73
CA LEU A 13 7.50 -55.81 5.85
C LEU A 13 6.49 -54.65 5.80
N ALA A 14 6.57 -53.73 6.75
CA ALA A 14 5.88 -52.45 6.64
C ALA A 14 6.74 -51.51 5.78
N ALA A 15 6.38 -51.41 4.49
CA ALA A 15 6.86 -50.36 3.62
C ALA A 15 6.19 -49.05 4.04
N THR A 16 6.79 -48.37 5.00
CA THR A 16 6.47 -46.97 5.30
C THR A 16 7.01 -46.15 4.14
N ALA A 17 6.15 -45.91 3.15
CA ALA A 17 6.35 -44.84 2.19
C ALA A 17 6.30 -43.52 2.97
N CYS A 18 7.46 -43.07 3.45
CA CYS A 18 7.67 -41.66 3.71
C CYS A 18 7.52 -40.97 2.35
N PHE A 19 6.30 -40.58 2.00
CA PHE A 19 6.08 -39.40 1.21
C PHE A 19 6.83 -38.30 1.95
N ALA A 20 8.02 -37.97 1.45
CA ALA A 20 8.62 -36.69 1.73
C ALA A 20 7.57 -35.67 1.29
N LEU A 21 6.85 -35.14 2.27
CA LEU A 21 6.28 -33.82 2.17
C LEU A 21 7.47 -32.93 1.80
N SER A 22 7.63 -32.61 0.52
CA SER A 22 8.34 -31.40 0.17
C SER A 22 7.45 -30.29 0.74
N CYS A 23 7.72 -29.91 1.98
CA CYS A 23 7.45 -28.56 2.43
C CYS A 23 8.25 -27.67 1.49
N ASP A 24 7.60 -27.28 0.40
CA ASP A 24 7.95 -26.07 -0.33
C ASP A 24 7.47 -24.91 0.55
N ASP A 25 8.15 -24.72 1.69
CA ASP A 25 8.02 -23.55 2.56
C ASP A 25 8.87 -22.41 1.97
N GLU A 26 8.73 -22.19 0.66
CA GLU A 26 9.20 -20.97 -0.01
C GLU A 26 8.04 -19.98 -0.11
N ARG A 27 7.30 -19.83 0.98
CA ARG A 27 6.51 -18.62 1.22
C ARG A 27 7.27 -17.73 2.18
N ASP A 28 7.55 -16.53 1.68
CA ASP A 28 7.43 -15.29 2.46
C ASP A 28 8.69 -14.72 3.14
N THR A 29 9.79 -14.60 2.40
CA THR A 29 10.94 -13.75 2.82
C THR A 29 11.27 -12.60 1.87
N ILE A 30 10.74 -12.58 0.64
CA ILE A 30 11.18 -11.63 -0.39
C ILE A 30 10.53 -10.24 -0.28
N ASN A 31 9.40 -10.09 0.43
CA ASN A 31 8.70 -8.80 0.51
C ASN A 31 8.44 -8.28 1.94
N ASN A 32 9.10 -8.84 2.97
CA ASN A 32 8.95 -8.32 4.34
C ASN A 32 9.63 -6.96 4.53
N ASP A 33 10.52 -6.57 3.62
CA ASP A 33 11.26 -5.31 3.66
C ASP A 33 10.39 -4.08 3.38
N ILE A 34 9.21 -4.28 2.79
CA ILE A 34 8.26 -3.23 2.42
C ILE A 34 6.99 -3.22 3.28
N THR A 35 6.82 -4.24 4.12
CA THR A 35 5.65 -4.33 5.01
C THR A 35 5.78 -3.29 6.12
N GLY A 36 4.73 -2.52 6.34
CA GLY A 36 4.77 -1.39 7.25
C GLY A 36 3.65 -0.39 6.97
N THR A 37 3.63 0.70 7.75
CA THR A 37 2.71 1.82 7.55
C THR A 37 3.50 3.02 7.04
N TYR A 38 3.03 3.59 5.95
CA TYR A 38 3.60 4.75 5.28
C TYR A 38 2.61 5.90 5.40
N ASN A 39 3.04 7.00 6.01
CA ASN A 39 2.22 8.21 6.12
C ASN A 39 2.34 9.03 4.85
N LEU A 40 1.25 9.65 4.41
CA LEU A 40 1.33 10.64 3.35
C LEU A 40 2.23 11.79 3.79
N THR A 41 3.19 12.14 2.94
CA THR A 41 4.19 13.18 3.23
C THR A 41 4.32 14.22 2.12
N SER A 42 3.76 13.95 0.94
CA SER A 42 3.71 14.91 -0.15
C SER A 42 2.56 14.59 -1.09
N PHE A 43 1.80 15.61 -1.48
CA PHE A 43 0.76 15.52 -2.51
C PHE A 43 1.00 16.63 -3.52
N ARG A 44 1.88 16.37 -4.50
CA ARG A 44 2.34 17.37 -5.45
C ARG A 44 1.47 17.43 -6.69
N THR A 45 1.12 18.63 -7.08
CA THR A 45 0.44 18.97 -8.35
C THR A 45 1.46 19.48 -9.36
N GLU A 46 1.16 19.36 -10.66
CA GLU A 46 2.03 19.91 -11.72
C GLU A 46 2.16 21.44 -11.65
N MET A 47 1.12 22.13 -11.17
CA MET A 47 1.04 23.58 -11.13
C MET A 47 0.66 24.04 -9.72
N PRO A 48 1.40 24.99 -9.11
CA PRO A 48 1.10 25.48 -7.77
C PRO A 48 -0.32 26.01 -7.63
N VAL A 49 -0.98 25.76 -6.50
CA VAL A 49 -2.31 26.26 -6.17
C VAL A 49 -2.25 27.12 -4.91
N ASP A 50 -3.20 28.04 -4.73
CA ASP A 50 -3.40 28.82 -3.49
C ASP A 50 -4.81 28.47 -3.00
N TYR A 51 -4.93 27.31 -2.35
CA TYR A 51 -6.23 26.77 -1.97
C TYR A 51 -6.72 27.33 -0.63
N ASP A 52 -5.82 27.72 0.28
CA ASP A 52 -6.22 28.40 1.52
C ASP A 52 -6.53 29.90 1.32
N GLY A 53 -6.13 30.48 0.19
CA GLY A 53 -6.39 31.87 -0.17
C GLY A 53 -5.49 32.86 0.56
N ASN A 54 -4.33 32.43 1.06
CA ASN A 54 -3.38 33.27 1.78
C ASN A 54 -2.47 34.11 0.84
N GLY A 55 -2.52 33.87 -0.47
CA GLY A 55 -1.74 34.58 -1.48
C GLY A 55 -0.38 33.94 -1.81
N THR A 56 -0.01 32.85 -1.13
CA THR A 56 1.15 32.01 -1.42
C THR A 56 0.66 30.76 -2.13
N ARG A 57 1.33 30.36 -3.22
CA ARG A 57 0.99 29.14 -3.95
C ARG A 57 2.02 28.06 -3.67
N SER A 58 1.58 26.85 -3.34
CA SER A 58 2.42 25.65 -3.26
C SER A 58 2.03 24.63 -4.33
N SER A 59 3.02 23.92 -4.84
CA SER A 59 2.79 22.71 -5.62
C SER A 59 2.36 21.55 -4.73
N ASP A 60 2.68 21.56 -3.43
CA ASP A 60 2.27 20.52 -2.49
C ASP A 60 0.96 20.93 -1.82
N LEU A 61 -0.10 20.16 -2.07
CA LEU A 61 -1.43 20.43 -1.53
C LEU A 61 -1.50 20.30 -0.01
N MET A 62 -0.53 19.61 0.61
CA MET A 62 -0.44 19.53 2.07
C MET A 62 0.00 20.86 2.71
N ASP A 63 0.67 21.75 1.96
CA ASP A 63 0.97 23.12 2.42
C ASP A 63 -0.27 24.02 2.34
N GLU A 64 -1.21 23.67 1.46
CA GLU A 64 -2.40 24.46 1.13
C GLU A 64 -3.63 24.05 1.95
N THR A 65 -3.63 22.85 2.53
CA THR A 65 -4.72 22.38 3.39
C THR A 65 -4.32 21.17 4.23
N ARG A 66 -4.91 21.08 5.42
CA ARG A 66 -4.76 19.93 6.34
C ARG A 66 -5.67 18.75 6.02
N CYS A 67 -6.53 18.85 5.00
CA CYS A 67 -7.46 17.76 4.70
C CYS A 67 -6.77 16.45 4.27
N TYR A 68 -5.49 16.49 3.92
CA TYR A 68 -4.70 15.32 3.56
C TYR A 68 -3.96 14.69 4.75
N ASP A 69 -3.91 15.39 5.91
CA ASP A 69 -3.27 14.91 7.12
C ASP A 69 -3.80 13.54 7.53
N ASP A 70 -2.99 12.73 8.21
CA ASP A 70 -3.31 11.37 8.68
C ASP A 70 -3.61 10.31 7.62
N SER A 71 -3.58 10.67 6.32
CA SER A 71 -3.65 9.71 5.22
C SER A 71 -2.48 8.73 5.29
N ARG A 72 -2.74 7.44 5.09
CA ARG A 72 -1.71 6.40 5.20
C ARG A 72 -1.96 5.19 4.32
N LEU A 73 -0.87 4.58 3.89
CA LEU A 73 -0.82 3.31 3.19
C LEU A 73 -0.20 2.25 4.11
N THR A 74 -0.92 1.17 4.38
CA THR A 74 -0.42 0.04 5.19
C THR A 74 -0.29 -1.19 4.31
N ILE A 75 0.92 -1.75 4.26
CA ILE A 75 1.27 -2.97 3.52
C ILE A 75 1.42 -4.11 4.53
N ASN A 76 0.47 -5.04 4.54
CA ASN A 76 0.46 -6.16 5.49
C ASN A 76 1.24 -7.36 4.94
N ARG A 77 1.86 -8.13 5.84
CA ARG A 77 2.59 -9.36 5.50
C ARG A 77 1.72 -10.45 4.86
N ASP A 78 0.42 -10.46 5.14
CA ASP A 78 -0.53 -11.44 4.60
C ASP A 78 -0.91 -11.20 3.13
N GLY A 79 -0.26 -10.24 2.45
CA GLY A 79 -0.54 -9.89 1.05
C GLY A 79 -1.72 -8.93 0.89
N THR A 80 -2.28 -8.40 1.99
CA THR A 80 -3.33 -7.39 1.95
C THR A 80 -2.77 -5.98 2.17
N TYR A 81 -3.51 -4.96 1.72
CA TYR A 81 -3.19 -3.57 2.02
C TYR A 81 -4.42 -2.79 2.47
N ILE A 82 -4.17 -1.69 3.17
CA ILE A 82 -5.17 -0.71 3.57
C ILE A 82 -4.66 0.68 3.19
N LEU A 83 -5.47 1.45 2.49
CA LEU A 83 -5.27 2.87 2.23
C LEU A 83 -6.35 3.65 2.98
N GLU A 84 -5.94 4.44 3.97
CA GLU A 84 -6.79 5.45 4.60
C GLU A 84 -6.47 6.77 3.90
N GLU A 85 -7.42 7.29 3.12
CA GLU A 85 -7.24 8.49 2.32
C GLU A 85 -8.15 9.60 2.85
N ASN A 86 -7.54 10.71 3.24
CA ASN A 86 -8.22 11.94 3.56
C ASN A 86 -8.01 12.93 2.41
N ALA A 87 -9.07 13.63 2.01
CA ALA A 87 -9.05 14.53 0.87
C ALA A 87 -10.00 15.72 1.06
N VAL A 88 -9.87 16.70 0.17
CA VAL A 88 -10.84 17.78 0.07
C VAL A 88 -12.07 17.29 -0.69
N ALA A 89 -13.24 17.41 -0.09
CA ALA A 89 -14.54 17.25 -0.74
C ALA A 89 -15.24 18.61 -0.89
N ILE A 90 -16.05 18.74 -1.93
CA ILE A 90 -16.76 19.97 -2.28
C ILE A 90 -18.25 19.69 -2.41
N ASN A 91 -19.08 20.53 -1.78
CA ASN A 91 -20.53 20.50 -1.91
C ASN A 91 -21.06 21.91 -2.17
N GLY A 92 -21.40 22.18 -3.43
CA GLY A 92 -21.80 23.52 -3.86
C GLY A 92 -20.65 24.52 -3.69
N THR A 93 -20.85 25.54 -2.87
CA THR A 93 -19.86 26.60 -2.61
C THR A 93 -19.05 26.37 -1.34
N THR A 94 -19.16 25.21 -0.70
CA THR A 94 -18.40 24.87 0.50
C THR A 94 -17.50 23.66 0.27
N SER A 95 -16.42 23.59 1.03
CA SER A 95 -15.47 22.48 1.04
C SER A 95 -15.28 21.97 2.46
N PHE A 96 -15.02 20.68 2.60
CA PHE A 96 -14.73 20.02 3.88
C PHE A 96 -13.71 18.91 3.66
N CYS A 97 -13.11 18.42 4.74
CA CYS A 97 -12.26 17.24 4.68
C CYS A 97 -13.14 16.00 4.74
N ASP A 98 -12.94 15.07 3.82
CA ASP A 98 -13.61 13.78 3.77
C ASP A 98 -12.59 12.65 3.83
N ALA A 99 -13.02 11.47 4.25
CA ALA A 99 -12.15 10.33 4.47
C ALA A 99 -12.77 9.06 3.89
N ARG A 100 -11.94 8.24 3.25
CA ARG A 100 -12.32 6.89 2.82
C ARG A 100 -11.25 5.86 3.16
N ILE A 101 -11.70 4.62 3.31
CA ILE A 101 -10.80 3.47 3.52
C ILE A 101 -10.95 2.52 2.34
N VAL A 102 -9.84 2.31 1.63
CA VAL A 102 -9.72 1.36 0.54
C VAL A 102 -8.93 0.15 1.04
N LYS A 103 -9.38 -1.05 0.67
CA LYS A 103 -8.71 -2.30 1.02
C LYS A 103 -8.49 -3.13 -0.22
N GLY A 104 -7.50 -4.02 -0.19
CA GLY A 104 -7.26 -4.93 -1.29
C GLY A 104 -6.04 -5.80 -1.07
N THR A 105 -5.45 -6.27 -2.16
CA THR A 105 -4.23 -7.08 -2.16
C THR A 105 -3.08 -6.32 -2.77
N TRP A 106 -1.86 -6.79 -2.52
CA TRP A 106 -0.67 -6.24 -3.17
C TRP A 106 0.28 -7.34 -3.64
N THR A 107 1.09 -6.98 -4.64
CA THR A 107 2.21 -7.77 -5.12
C THR A 107 3.40 -6.85 -5.38
N ARG A 108 4.61 -7.39 -5.42
CA ARG A 108 5.82 -6.61 -5.68
C ARG A 108 6.70 -7.30 -6.70
N SER A 109 7.30 -6.50 -7.60
CA SER A 109 8.35 -6.92 -8.53
C SER A 109 9.46 -5.88 -8.54
N GLY A 110 10.62 -6.23 -8.00
CA GLY A 110 11.73 -5.29 -7.83
C GLY A 110 11.32 -4.07 -6.97
N ASN A 111 11.45 -2.87 -7.52
CA ASN A 111 11.07 -1.62 -6.86
C ASN A 111 9.66 -1.14 -7.22
N SER A 112 8.81 -2.02 -7.77
CA SER A 112 7.42 -1.68 -8.10
C SER A 112 6.47 -2.49 -7.22
N LEU A 113 5.70 -1.79 -6.39
CA LEU A 113 4.55 -2.33 -5.66
C LEU A 113 3.32 -2.14 -6.54
N THR A 114 2.51 -3.18 -6.69
CA THR A 114 1.20 -3.12 -7.35
C THR A 114 0.12 -3.44 -6.33
N THR A 115 -0.84 -2.53 -6.13
CA THR A 115 -2.03 -2.79 -5.31
C THR A 115 -3.23 -3.04 -6.21
N THR A 116 -4.15 -3.89 -5.74
CA THR A 116 -5.40 -4.21 -6.45
C THR A 116 -6.55 -4.10 -5.47
N SER A 117 -7.53 -3.26 -5.78
CA SER A 117 -8.77 -3.12 -5.01
C SER A 117 -9.99 -3.47 -5.82
N ASP A 118 -10.94 -4.15 -5.17
CA ASP A 118 -12.27 -4.43 -5.71
C ASP A 118 -13.22 -3.35 -5.19
N LEU A 119 -13.57 -2.39 -6.05
CA LEU A 119 -14.49 -1.29 -5.75
C LEU A 119 -15.81 -1.53 -6.51
N GLU A 120 -16.88 -0.82 -6.12
CA GLU A 120 -18.21 -1.00 -6.75
C GLU A 120 -18.18 -0.79 -8.28
N ASP A 121 -17.30 0.08 -8.77
CA ASP A 121 -17.13 0.39 -10.19
C ASP A 121 -16.08 -0.49 -10.91
N GLY A 122 -15.56 -1.51 -10.22
CA GLY A 122 -14.62 -2.50 -10.75
C GLY A 122 -13.27 -2.51 -10.04
N TYR A 123 -12.29 -3.16 -10.69
CA TYR A 123 -10.93 -3.27 -10.15
C TYR A 123 -10.11 -2.02 -10.41
N VAL A 124 -9.53 -1.46 -9.36
CA VAL A 124 -8.49 -0.43 -9.45
C VAL A 124 -7.14 -1.08 -9.22
N VAL A 125 -6.19 -0.80 -10.10
CA VAL A 125 -4.82 -1.31 -10.03
C VAL A 125 -3.86 -0.13 -10.03
N ASP A 126 -3.20 0.08 -8.89
CA ASP A 126 -2.24 1.17 -8.71
C ASP A 126 -0.82 0.64 -8.64
N LYS A 127 0.13 1.43 -9.16
CA LYS A 127 1.54 1.08 -9.18
C LYS A 127 2.36 2.15 -8.49
N TYR A 128 3.01 1.75 -7.41
CA TYR A 128 3.90 2.59 -6.63
C TYR A 128 5.36 2.23 -6.97
N ALA A 129 6.18 3.26 -7.12
CA ALA A 129 7.62 3.14 -7.07
C ALA A 129 8.06 3.12 -5.60
N PHE A 130 8.76 2.04 -5.22
CA PHE A 130 9.37 1.88 -3.92
C PHE A 130 10.84 2.31 -3.96
N ALA A 131 11.23 3.18 -3.05
CA ALA A 131 12.63 3.59 -2.86
C ALA A 131 13.03 3.41 -1.40
N THR A 132 14.29 3.01 -1.18
CA THR A 132 14.85 2.80 0.15
C THR A 132 15.82 3.92 0.53
N ASP A 133 15.83 4.32 1.81
CA ASP A 133 16.78 5.33 2.33
C ASP A 133 17.83 4.72 3.28
N ASN A 134 18.42 3.59 2.91
CA ASN A 134 19.54 2.93 3.61
C ASN A 134 19.38 2.70 5.14
N GLY A 135 18.16 2.79 5.69
CA GLY A 135 17.84 2.64 7.11
C GLY A 135 16.34 2.39 7.31
N MET A 136 15.96 1.78 8.43
CA MET A 136 14.60 1.27 8.72
C MET A 136 13.47 2.32 8.80
N SER A 137 13.74 3.58 8.44
CA SER A 137 12.76 4.66 8.38
C SER A 137 13.15 5.61 7.25
N GLY A 138 12.19 6.00 6.41
CA GLY A 138 12.44 6.87 5.24
C GLY A 138 12.29 6.17 3.90
N ASN A 139 11.95 4.87 3.88
CA ASN A 139 11.51 4.22 2.65
C ASN A 139 10.25 4.92 2.12
N THR A 140 10.13 5.08 0.81
CA THR A 140 9.00 5.80 0.20
C THR A 140 8.24 4.96 -0.81
N MET A 141 6.94 5.22 -0.88
CA MET A 141 6.02 4.74 -1.90
C MET A 141 5.54 5.95 -2.68
N THR A 142 5.91 6.03 -3.96
CA THR A 142 5.51 7.15 -4.81
C THR A 142 4.61 6.65 -5.92
N ILE A 143 3.47 7.31 -6.13
CA ILE A 143 2.56 7.06 -7.25
C ILE A 143 2.31 8.34 -8.04
N THR A 144 2.24 8.21 -9.35
CA THR A 144 1.73 9.27 -10.23
C THR A 144 0.32 8.91 -10.66
N MET A 145 -0.64 9.76 -10.32
CA MET A 145 -2.03 9.60 -10.72
C MET A 145 -2.35 10.59 -11.81
N ALA A 146 -2.76 10.09 -12.97
CA ALA A 146 -3.38 10.91 -14.01
C ALA A 146 -4.85 11.11 -13.65
N HIS A 147 -5.36 12.31 -13.92
CA HIS A 147 -6.76 12.68 -13.70
C HIS A 147 -7.22 12.73 -12.23
N ALA A 148 -6.30 12.96 -11.29
CA ALA A 148 -6.66 13.21 -9.90
C ALA A 148 -7.41 14.53 -9.74
N ASP A 149 -8.31 14.56 -8.75
CA ASP A 149 -9.05 15.76 -8.39
C ASP A 149 -8.17 16.71 -7.57
N ILE A 150 -7.95 17.92 -8.11
CA ILE A 150 -7.13 18.98 -7.50
C ILE A 150 -8.06 20.11 -7.05
N PRO A 151 -8.05 20.48 -5.76
CA PRO A 151 -8.90 21.56 -5.28
C PRO A 151 -8.33 22.94 -5.64
N PHE A 152 -9.20 23.82 -6.13
CA PHE A 152 -8.92 25.22 -6.45
C PHE A 152 -9.97 26.14 -5.86
N ARG A 153 -9.65 27.43 -5.73
CA ARG A 153 -10.63 28.50 -5.53
C ARG A 153 -10.80 29.31 -6.80
N ASP A 154 -12.04 29.66 -7.13
CA ASP A 154 -12.34 30.59 -8.23
C ASP A 154 -12.09 32.05 -7.80
N ALA A 155 -12.30 33.00 -8.72
CA ALA A 155 -12.13 34.43 -8.45
C ALA A 155 -13.10 34.99 -7.39
N ALA A 156 -14.21 34.29 -7.10
CA ALA A 156 -15.16 34.63 -6.05
C ALA A 156 -14.85 33.91 -4.72
N GLY A 157 -13.80 33.08 -4.68
CA GLY A 157 -13.39 32.30 -3.51
C GLY A 157 -14.10 30.96 -3.35
N ASN A 158 -14.99 30.56 -4.28
CA ASN A 158 -15.69 29.30 -4.20
C ASN A 158 -14.76 28.13 -4.54
N PRO A 159 -14.82 27.03 -3.78
CA PRO A 159 -14.02 25.85 -4.05
C PRO A 159 -14.57 25.11 -5.29
N HIS A 160 -13.68 24.58 -6.13
CA HIS A 160 -14.01 23.65 -7.20
C HIS A 160 -12.88 22.62 -7.41
N LEU A 161 -13.20 21.47 -8.02
CA LEU A 161 -12.21 20.46 -8.40
C LEU A 161 -11.84 20.62 -9.87
N THR A 162 -10.57 20.47 -10.17
CA THR A 162 -10.05 20.35 -11.53
C THR A 162 -9.26 19.05 -11.65
N SER A 163 -9.45 18.32 -12.75
CA SER A 163 -8.71 17.09 -13.01
C SER A 163 -7.29 17.40 -13.52
N GLY A 164 -6.26 16.75 -12.95
CA GLY A 164 -4.87 16.93 -13.36
C GLY A 164 -3.96 15.77 -12.97
N THR A 165 -2.66 15.90 -13.21
CA THR A 165 -1.67 14.91 -12.77
C THR A 165 -1.14 15.30 -11.40
N VAL A 166 -0.98 14.31 -10.53
CA VAL A 166 -0.39 14.49 -9.20
C VAL A 166 0.62 13.39 -8.91
N GLU A 167 1.66 13.74 -8.14
CA GLU A 167 2.62 12.81 -7.58
C GLU A 167 2.41 12.76 -6.07
N VAL A 168 2.15 11.57 -5.55
CA VAL A 168 1.85 11.34 -4.14
C VAL A 168 2.93 10.45 -3.54
N THR A 169 3.52 10.91 -2.44
CA THR A 169 4.58 10.19 -1.74
C THR A 169 4.15 9.87 -0.31
N TYR A 170 4.11 8.57 -0.01
CA TYR A 170 4.01 8.07 1.34
C TYR A 170 5.39 7.66 1.85
N THR A 171 5.74 8.08 3.06
CA THR A 171 7.02 7.76 3.71
C THR A 171 6.78 6.84 4.89
N GLU A 172 7.61 5.80 5.00
CA GLU A 172 7.56 4.81 6.08
C GLU A 172 7.61 5.52 7.43
N ARG A 173 6.61 5.24 8.26
CA ARG A 173 6.58 5.69 9.63
C ARG A 173 7.69 4.94 10.37
N PRO A 174 8.64 5.64 11.03
CA PRO A 174 9.60 4.95 11.88
C PRO A 174 8.83 4.15 12.92
N ASP A 175 9.14 2.87 13.05
CA ASP A 175 8.66 2.09 14.18
C ASP A 175 9.02 2.87 15.44
N SER A 176 8.01 3.31 16.19
CA SER A 176 8.25 3.85 17.53
C SER A 176 8.84 2.70 18.32
N ALA A 177 10.17 2.71 18.47
CA ALA A 177 10.88 1.77 19.31
C ALA A 177 10.17 1.71 20.66
N TYR A 178 9.64 0.53 20.98
CA TYR A 178 9.14 0.19 22.31
C TYR A 178 10.24 0.38 23.36
#